data_AF-A0A4R6S551-F1
#
_entry.id   AF-A0A4R6S551-F1
#
_cell.length_a   1.000
_cell.length_b   1.000
_cell.length_c   1.000
_cell.angle_alpha   90.00
_cell.angle_beta   90.00
_cell.angle_gamma   90.00
#
_symmetry.space_group_name_H-M   'P 1'
#
loop_
_entity.id
_entity.type
_entity.pdbx_description
1 polymer ?
#
loop_
_entity_poly.entity_id
_entity_poly.type
_entity_poly.pdbx_seq_one_letter_code
_entity_poly.pdbx_strand_id
1 'polypeptide(L)'
;MPNYSYQCAEGCRFEALFPMTEVPSEMACRGCAAPAKRVITAPHLSAAGSAAFGLMDRAAASAHEPTVVSGPPPRGPARTQPVTHNPLHAKLPRP
;
A
#
# COMPACT_ATOMS: atom_id res chain seq x y z
N MET A 1 9.53 -15.14 -21.24
CA MET A 1 8.69 -16.26 -20.78
C MET A 1 8.00 -15.85 -19.49
N PRO A 2 6.67 -15.96 -19.38
CA PRO A 2 5.94 -15.65 -18.14
C PRO A 2 6.19 -16.69 -17.05
N ASN A 3 6.02 -16.27 -15.79
CA ASN A 3 6.01 -17.15 -14.62
C ASN A 3 4.58 -17.61 -14.30
N TYR A 4 4.47 -18.83 -13.78
CA TYR A 4 3.23 -19.42 -13.32
C TYR A 4 3.44 -20.04 -11.95
N SER A 5 2.48 -19.83 -11.05
CA SER A 5 2.51 -20.38 -9.69
C SER A 5 1.77 -21.71 -9.63
N TYR A 6 2.32 -22.67 -8.88
CA TYR A 6 1.72 -23.99 -8.64
C TYR A 6 1.64 -24.26 -7.14
N GLN A 7 0.59 -24.96 -6.72
CA GLN A 7 0.37 -25.37 -5.33
C GLN A 7 -0.10 -26.83 -5.26
N CYS A 8 0.53 -27.63 -4.40
CA CYS A 8 0.07 -29.00 -4.12
C CYS A 8 -0.92 -29.04 -2.95
N ALA A 9 -1.59 -30.18 -2.78
CA ALA A 9 -2.51 -30.42 -1.66
C ALA A 9 -1.81 -30.32 -0.29
N GLU A 10 -0.52 -30.64 -0.22
CA GLU A 10 0.32 -30.53 0.97
C GLU A 10 0.73 -29.08 1.32
N GLY A 11 0.32 -28.10 0.50
CA GLY A 11 0.53 -26.69 0.78
C GLY A 11 1.83 -26.08 0.24
N CYS A 12 2.74 -26.86 -0.34
CA CYS A 12 3.95 -26.34 -0.98
C CYS A 12 3.58 -25.46 -2.19
N ARG A 13 4.31 -24.35 -2.37
CA ARG A 13 4.16 -23.43 -3.50
C ARG A 13 5.47 -23.24 -4.23
N PHE A 14 5.42 -23.14 -5.55
CA PHE A 14 6.60 -22.86 -6.37
C PHE A 14 6.22 -22.18 -7.68
N GLU A 15 7.22 -21.55 -8.32
CA GLU A 15 7.08 -20.90 -9.62
C GLU A 15 7.80 -21.69 -10.72
N ALA A 16 7.24 -21.67 -11.91
CA ALA A 16 7.83 -22.23 -13.11
C ALA A 16 7.60 -21.32 -14.33
N LEU A 17 8.56 -21.31 -15.24
CA LEU A 17 8.50 -20.55 -16.49
C LEU A 17 7.96 -21.45 -17.59
N PHE A 18 6.94 -20.99 -18.31
CA PHE A 18 6.41 -21.66 -19.49
C PHE A 18 6.14 -20.65 -20.60
N PRO A 19 6.19 -21.06 -21.88
CA PRO A 19 5.58 -20.28 -22.94
C PRO A 19 4.06 -20.23 -22.73
N MET A 20 3.42 -19.13 -23.11
CA MET A 20 1.97 -18.95 -22.92
C MET A 20 1.12 -20.03 -23.64
N THR A 21 1.67 -20.65 -24.68
CA THR A 21 1.00 -21.67 -25.51
C THR A 21 1.00 -23.06 -24.90
N GLU A 22 1.87 -23.33 -23.92
CA GLU A 22 2.16 -24.71 -23.47
C GLU A 22 2.32 -24.75 -21.95
N VAL A 23 1.35 -24.18 -21.24
CA VAL A 23 1.34 -24.11 -19.77
C VAL A 23 0.56 -25.30 -19.21
N PRO A 24 1.21 -26.25 -18.51
CA PRO A 24 0.52 -27.40 -17.93
C PRO A 24 -0.46 -26.98 -16.82
N SER A 25 -1.60 -27.65 -16.72
CA SER A 25 -2.54 -27.45 -15.60
C SER A 25 -2.03 -28.07 -14.29
N GLU A 26 -1.18 -29.09 -14.39
CA GLU A 26 -0.60 -29.82 -13.26
C GLU A 26 0.89 -30.13 -13.48
N MET A 27 1.64 -30.23 -12.38
CA MET A 27 3.06 -30.61 -12.34
C MET A 27 3.41 -31.36 -11.05
N ALA A 28 4.51 -32.09 -11.05
CA ALA A 28 5.09 -32.64 -9.83
C ALA A 28 5.63 -31.52 -8.93
N CYS A 29 5.25 -31.55 -7.64
CA CYS A 29 5.72 -30.59 -6.66
C CYS A 29 7.24 -30.73 -6.43
N ARG A 30 7.96 -29.60 -6.45
CA ARG A 30 9.42 -29.58 -6.22
C ARG A 30 9.84 -29.88 -4.77
N GLY A 31 8.91 -29.84 -3.82
CA GLY A 31 9.18 -30.14 -2.40
C GLY A 31 8.78 -31.54 -1.97
N CYS A 32 7.61 -32.02 -2.41
CA CYS A 32 7.02 -33.28 -1.92
C CYS A 32 6.62 -34.27 -3.03
N ALA A 33 6.92 -33.97 -4.30
CA ALA A 33 6.54 -34.77 -5.48
C ALA A 33 5.03 -35.00 -5.72
N ALA A 34 4.15 -34.58 -4.81
CA ALA A 34 2.71 -34.64 -4.99
C ALA A 34 2.25 -33.80 -6.21
N PRO A 35 1.10 -34.14 -6.83
CA PRO A 35 0.55 -33.35 -7.91
C PRO A 35 0.19 -31.93 -7.44
N ALA A 36 0.73 -30.94 -8.13
CA ALA A 36 0.53 -29.52 -7.88
C ALA A 36 -0.25 -28.89 -9.02
N LYS A 37 -1.33 -28.17 -8.69
CA LYS A 37 -2.19 -27.49 -9.66
C LYS A 37 -1.71 -26.08 -9.90
N ARG A 38 -1.87 -25.59 -11.13
CA ARG A 38 -1.65 -24.18 -11.45
C ARG A 38 -2.65 -23.33 -10.66
N VAL A 39 -2.14 -22.30 -9.98
CA VAL A 39 -2.96 -21.36 -9.22
C VAL A 39 -2.77 -19.96 -9.77
N ILE A 40 -3.87 -19.21 -9.86
CA ILE A 40 -3.80 -17.77 -10.06
C ILE A 40 -3.54 -17.18 -8.67
N THR A 41 -2.32 -16.71 -8.45
CA THR A 41 -2.00 -15.99 -7.22
C THR A 41 -2.66 -14.62 -7.23
N ALA A 42 -2.66 -13.98 -6.07
CA ALA A 42 -3.16 -12.64 -5.86
C ALA A 42 -2.00 -11.64 -5.77
N PRO A 43 -1.13 -11.50 -6.80
CA PRO A 43 0.01 -10.62 -6.69
C PRO A 43 -0.50 -9.19 -6.49
N HIS A 44 -0.11 -8.58 -5.38
CA HIS A 44 -0.44 -7.20 -5.03
C HIS A 44 -1.93 -6.88 -4.81
N LEU A 45 -2.83 -7.86 -4.65
CA LEU A 45 -4.23 -7.56 -4.29
C LEU A 45 -4.35 -6.80 -2.96
N SER A 46 -3.43 -7.03 -2.01
CA SER A 46 -3.37 -6.28 -0.75
C SER A 46 -2.81 -4.85 -0.91
N ALA A 47 -2.08 -4.57 -1.99
CA ALA A 47 -1.50 -3.25 -2.22
C ALA A 47 -2.57 -2.18 -2.46
N ALA A 48 -3.71 -2.58 -3.03
CA ALA A 48 -4.88 -1.71 -3.20
C ALA A 48 -5.44 -1.18 -1.87
N GLY A 49 -5.24 -1.91 -0.76
CA GLY A 49 -5.63 -1.47 0.58
C GLY A 49 -4.61 -0.55 1.28
N SER A 50 -3.46 -0.28 0.66
CA SER A 50 -2.40 0.52 1.28
C SER A 50 -2.68 2.02 1.22
N ALA A 51 -2.17 2.76 2.20
CA ALA A 51 -2.24 4.23 2.21
C ALA A 51 -1.57 4.86 0.98
N ALA A 52 -0.49 4.25 0.49
CA ALA A 52 0.22 4.70 -0.71
C ALA A 52 -0.65 4.58 -1.97
N PHE A 53 -1.32 3.43 -2.15
CA PHE A 53 -2.26 3.24 -3.26
C PHE A 53 -3.40 4.24 -3.19
N GLY A 54 -4.03 4.39 -2.02
CA GLY A 54 -5.12 5.36 -1.82
C GLY A 54 -4.70 6.82 -1.99
N LEU A 55 -3.42 7.16 -1.88
CA LEU A 55 -2.90 8.50 -2.18
C LEU A 55 -2.78 8.72 -3.70
N MET A 56 -2.23 7.74 -4.41
CA MET A 56 -2.10 7.78 -5.87
C MET A 56 -3.47 7.86 -6.55
N ASP A 57 -4.41 7.05 -6.09
CA ASP A 57 -5.77 6.99 -6.62
C ASP A 57 -6.50 8.34 -6.44
N ARG A 58 -6.44 8.94 -5.24
CA ARG A 58 -7.01 10.27 -5.00
C ARG A 58 -6.34 11.37 -5.83
N ALA A 59 -5.02 11.28 -6.03
CA ALA A 59 -4.30 12.24 -6.86
C ALA A 59 -4.75 12.16 -8.32
N ALA A 60 -4.92 10.95 -8.88
CA ALA A 60 -5.44 10.74 -10.22
C ALA A 60 -6.89 11.25 -10.35
N ALA A 61 -7.76 10.92 -9.39
CA ALA A 61 -9.15 11.36 -9.37
C ALA A 61 -9.30 12.89 -9.36
N SER A 62 -8.39 13.61 -8.68
CA SER A 62 -8.46 15.07 -8.56
C SER A 62 -8.47 15.84 -9.88
N ALA A 63 -8.00 15.24 -10.98
CA ALA A 63 -8.03 15.86 -12.31
C ALA A 63 -9.45 16.00 -12.89
N HIS A 64 -10.37 15.13 -12.48
CA HIS A 64 -11.73 15.07 -13.03
C HIS A 64 -12.82 15.19 -11.95
N GLU A 65 -12.51 14.77 -10.73
CA GLU A 65 -13.42 14.77 -9.57
C GLU A 65 -12.70 15.33 -8.32
N PRO A 66 -12.32 16.63 -8.32
CA PRO A 66 -11.66 17.22 -7.17
C PRO A 66 -12.59 17.33 -5.97
N THR A 67 -12.09 16.97 -4.78
CA THR A 67 -12.81 17.21 -3.52
C THR A 67 -12.93 18.72 -3.26
N VAL A 68 -14.13 19.26 -3.41
CA VAL A 68 -14.43 20.66 -3.09
C VAL A 68 -14.59 20.82 -1.58
N VAL A 69 -13.75 21.65 -0.95
CA VAL A 69 -13.85 21.99 0.46
C VAL A 69 -14.39 23.40 0.64
N SER A 70 -15.29 23.60 1.60
CA SER A 70 -15.93 24.91 1.88
C SER A 70 -15.05 25.86 2.70
N GLY A 71 -13.84 25.43 3.07
CA GLY A 71 -12.91 26.22 3.86
C GLY A 71 -11.70 25.39 4.32
N PRO A 72 -10.69 26.05 4.92
CA PRO A 72 -9.56 25.35 5.53
C PRO A 72 -10.06 24.43 6.66
N PRO A 73 -9.32 23.34 6.97
CA PRO A 73 -9.66 22.49 8.09
C PRO A 73 -9.78 23.33 9.37
N PRO A 74 -10.71 22.99 10.28
CA PRO A 74 -10.84 23.70 11.54
C PRO A 74 -9.47 23.70 12.22
N ARG A 75 -9.07 24.87 12.75
CA ARG A 75 -7.88 24.94 13.60
C ARG A 75 -8.08 23.90 14.71
N GLY A 76 -7.16 22.95 14.80
CA GLY A 76 -7.11 22.00 15.91
C GLY A 76 -7.11 22.75 17.25
N PRO A 77 -7.28 22.05 18.38
CA PRO A 77 -7.33 22.68 19.70
C PRO A 77 -6.18 23.66 19.84
N ALA A 78 -6.51 24.93 20.13
CA ALA A 78 -5.53 26.00 20.23
C ALA A 78 -4.46 25.56 21.21
N ARG A 79 -3.26 25.24 20.71
CA ARG A 79 -2.14 24.90 21.56
C ARG A 79 -1.81 26.16 22.34
N THR A 80 -2.00 26.12 23.65
CA THR A 80 -1.64 27.22 24.54
C THR A 80 -0.18 27.55 24.30
N GLN A 81 0.10 28.77 23.83
CA GLN A 81 1.46 29.25 23.67
C GLN A 81 2.11 29.25 25.06
N PRO A 82 3.24 28.56 25.28
CA PRO A 82 3.90 28.59 26.56
C PRO A 82 4.35 30.02 26.87
N VAL A 83 3.83 30.58 27.96
CA VAL A 83 4.26 31.89 28.46
C VAL A 83 5.66 31.72 29.03
N THR A 84 6.61 32.48 28.50
CA THR A 84 7.99 32.50 29.03
C THR A 84 8.08 33.54 30.16
N HIS A 85 8.52 33.10 31.33
CA HIS A 85 8.70 33.92 32.53
C HIS A 85 10.11 34.49 32.66
N ASN A 86 10.80 34.71 31.53
CA ASN A 86 12.17 35.21 31.55
C ASN A 86 12.21 36.66 32.10
N PRO A 87 12.95 36.94 33.20
CA PRO A 87 13.02 38.28 33.79
C PRO A 87 13.63 39.32 32.83
N LEU A 88 14.37 38.90 31.81
CA LEU A 88 14.92 39.80 30.78
C LEU A 88 13.84 40.44 29.90
N HIS A 89 12.62 39.89 29.86
CA HIS A 89 11.51 40.50 29.14
C HIS A 89 11.16 41.91 29.64
N ALA A 90 11.46 42.22 30.90
CA ALA A 90 11.25 43.56 31.46
C ALA A 90 12.12 44.64 30.80
N LYS A 91 13.18 44.24 30.09
CA LYS A 91 14.12 45.13 29.37
C LYS A 91 13.73 45.38 27.92
N LEU A 92 12.70 44.72 27.40
CA LEU A 92 12.24 44.94 26.03
C LEU A 92 11.54 46.31 25.93
N PRO A 93 11.70 47.03 24.80
CA PRO A 93 10.94 48.24 24.54
C PRO A 93 9.45 47.94 24.61
N ARG A 94 8.71 48.72 25.39
CA ARG A 94 7.26 48.57 25.49
C ARG A 94 6.61 49.24 24.27
N PRO A 95 5.60 48.61 23.64
CA PRO A 95 4.79 49.26 22.63
C PRO A 95 3.95 50.40 23.21
#